data_AF-A0A3P8L6X7-F1
#
_entry.id   AF-A0A3P8L6X7-F1
#
_cell.length_a   1.000
_cell.length_b   1.000
_cell.length_c   1.000
_cell.angle_alpha   90.00
_cell.angle_beta   90.00
_cell.angle_gamma   90.00
#
_symmetry.space_group_name_H-M   'P 1'
#
loop_
_entity.id
_entity.type
_entity.pdbx_description
1 polymer ?
#
loop_
_entity_poly.entity_id
_entity_poly.type
_entity_poly.pdbx_seq_one_letter_code
_entity_poly.pdbx_strand_id
1 'polypeptide(L)' 'MNPFDEPDAGFLVLRNALQQRSLWPRFADVPAGWTVEFGPASREECRGHIEAAWTDLRPQRADLPR' A
#
# COMPACT_ATOMS: atom_id res chain seq x y z
N MET A 1 -5.84 22.05 -12.71
CA MET A 1 -4.94 20.88 -12.76
C MET A 1 -4.41 20.66 -11.37
N ASN A 2 -4.69 19.50 -10.78
CA ASN A 2 -4.37 19.22 -9.38
C ASN A 2 -2.97 18.57 -9.32
N PRO A 3 -1.97 19.10 -8.59
CA PRO A 3 -0.61 18.53 -8.49
C PRO A 3 -0.55 17.16 -7.77
N PHE A 4 -1.69 16.63 -7.33
CA PHE A 4 -1.84 15.27 -6.83
C PHE A 4 -2.32 14.27 -7.92
N ASP A 5 -2.55 14.78 -9.13
CA ASP A 5 -3.01 14.05 -10.31
C ASP A 5 -1.87 13.85 -11.32
N GLU A 6 -0.62 13.86 -10.87
CA GLU A 6 0.52 13.44 -11.69
C GLU A 6 0.61 11.91 -11.60
N PRO A 7 0.05 11.15 -12.58
CA PRO A 7 0.03 9.69 -12.55
C PRO A 7 1.43 9.07 -12.63
N ASP A 8 2.45 9.86 -12.95
CA ASP A 8 3.82 9.43 -13.18
C ASP A 8 4.71 9.49 -11.92
N ALA A 9 4.27 10.21 -10.87
CA ALA A 9 4.96 10.21 -9.59
C ALA A 9 4.68 8.90 -8.86
N GLY A 10 5.42 7.84 -9.22
CA GLY A 10 5.27 6.51 -8.64
C GLY A 10 5.29 6.52 -7.10
N PHE A 11 4.51 5.64 -6.50
CA PHE A 11 4.47 5.40 -5.07
C PHE A 11 5.10 4.04 -4.74
N LEU A 12 5.54 3.92 -3.49
CA LEU A 12 6.05 2.71 -2.89
C LEU A 12 5.14 2.33 -1.73
N VAL A 13 4.96 1.03 -1.51
CA VAL A 13 4.43 0.51 -0.26
C VAL A 13 5.64 0.11 0.57
N LEU A 14 5.81 0.76 1.73
CA LEU A 14 6.82 0.38 2.70
C LEU A 14 6.21 -0.52 3.75
N ARG A 15 6.98 -1.50 4.22
CA ARG A 15 6.68 -2.33 5.38
C ARG A 15 7.78 -2.20 6.42
N ASN A 16 7.38 -2.15 7.68
CA ASN A 16 8.30 -2.20 8.80
C ASN A 16 8.33 -3.59 9.46
N ALA A 17 9.22 -3.77 10.44
CA ALA A 17 9.33 -5.01 11.22
C ALA A 17 8.02 -5.38 11.95
N LEU A 18 7.19 -4.40 12.30
CA LEU A 18 5.87 -4.57 12.94
C LEU A 18 4.75 -4.87 11.95
N GLN A 19 5.07 -5.18 10.67
CA GLN A 19 4.09 -5.51 9.63
C GLN A 19 3.15 -4.36 9.24
N GLN A 20 3.47 -3.13 9.65
CA GLN A 20 2.70 -1.96 9.28
C GLN A 20 3.10 -1.54 7.86
N ARG A 21 2.10 -1.16 7.07
CA ARG A 21 2.26 -0.71 5.69
C ARG A 21 2.04 0.79 5.60
N SER A 22 2.92 1.49 4.89
CA SER A 22 2.82 2.92 4.64
C SER A 22 2.98 3.21 3.16
N LEU A 23 2.15 4.10 2.63
CA LEU A 23 2.31 4.59 1.27
C LEU A 23 3.36 5.71 1.28
N TRP A 24 4.41 5.55 0.49
CA TRP A 24 5.55 6.45 0.46
C TRP A 24 5.82 6.95 -0.96
N PRO A 25 6.07 8.25 -1.17
CA PRO A 25 6.39 8.76 -2.50
C PRO A 25 7.77 8.28 -2.97
N ARG A 26 7.90 7.88 -4.25
CA ARG A 26 9.17 7.37 -4.80
C ARG A 26 10.31 8.39 -4.74
N PHE A 27 10.00 9.69 -4.80
CA PHE A 27 11.00 10.75 -4.78
C PHE A 27 11.60 11.01 -3.39
N ALA A 28 10.96 10.51 -2.32
CA ALA A 28 11.47 10.68 -0.96
C ALA A 28 12.34 9.51 -0.54
N ASP A 29 13.39 9.80 0.23
CA ASP A 29 14.27 8.78 0.79
C ASP A 29 13.50 7.89 1.78
N VAL A 30 13.86 6.62 1.85
CA VAL A 30 13.14 5.63 2.66
C VAL A 30 13.66 5.73 4.11
N PRO A 31 12.79 5.99 5.10
CA PRO A 31 13.22 6.11 6.48
C PRO A 31 13.84 4.80 6.99
N ALA A 32 14.85 4.91 7.85
CA ALA A 32 15.48 3.75 8.47
C ALA A 32 14.46 2.89 9.23
N GLY A 33 14.58 1.57 9.09
CA GLY A 33 13.64 0.61 9.69
C GLY A 33 12.38 0.34 8.84
N TRP A 34 12.25 0.99 7.69
CA TRP A 34 11.26 0.67 6.67
C TRP A 34 11.92 0.04 5.45
N THR A 35 11.22 -0.92 4.84
CA THR A 35 11.67 -1.63 3.65
C THR A 35 10.62 -1.53 2.57
N VAL A 36 11.02 -1.40 1.31
CA VAL A 36 10.09 -1.40 0.18
C VAL A 36 9.50 -2.79 0.01
N GLU A 37 8.18 -2.90 0.18
CA GLU A 37 7.40 -4.13 -0.05
C GLU A 37 6.87 -4.18 -1.49
N PHE A 38 6.43 -3.06 -2.05
CA PHE A 38 5.84 -2.98 -3.39
C PHE A 38 6.10 -1.63 -4.08
N GLY A 39 6.11 -1.62 -5.41
CA GLY A 39 6.38 -0.44 -6.25
C GLY A 39 7.84 -0.33 -6.74
N PRO A 40 8.21 0.76 -7.47
CA PRO A 40 7.38 1.92 -7.79
C PRO A 40 6.19 1.57 -8.68
N ALA A 41 5.00 2.02 -8.30
CA ALA A 41 3.76 1.79 -9.04
C ALA A 41 2.80 2.97 -8.85
N SER A 42 1.71 3.00 -9.64
CA SER A 42 0.66 3.99 -9.46
C SER A 42 0.04 3.90 -8.06
N ARG A 43 -0.54 5.01 -7.59
CA ARG A 43 -1.23 5.05 -6.30
C ARG A 43 -2.33 3.99 -6.19
N GLU A 44 -3.06 3.76 -7.29
CA GLU A 44 -4.12 2.74 -7.36
C GLU A 44 -3.57 1.33 -7.21
N GLU A 45 -2.47 0.99 -7.90
CA GLU A 45 -1.78 -0.30 -7.76
C GLU A 45 -1.27 -0.52 -6.33
N CYS A 46 -0.65 0.51 -5.72
CA CYS A 46 -0.18 0.43 -4.34
C CYS A 46 -1.34 0.24 -3.35
N ARG A 47 -2.47 0.92 -3.57
CA ARG A 47 -3.68 0.75 -2.76
C ARG A 47 -4.26 -0.65 -2.93
N GLY A 48 -4.36 -1.15 -4.16
CA GLY A 48 -4.79 -2.52 -4.45
C GLY A 48 -3.88 -3.57 -3.80
N HIS A 49 -2.56 -3.34 -3.77
CA HIS A 49 -1.62 -4.20 -3.07
C HIS A 49 -1.86 -4.22 -1.55
N ILE A 50 -2.06 -3.04 -0.94
CA ILE A 50 -2.40 -2.94 0.48
C ILE A 50 -3.74 -3.63 0.76
N GLU A 51 -4.78 -3.38 -0.04
CA GLU A 51 -6.10 -4.01 0.11
C GLU A 51 -6.04 -5.55 -0.05
N ALA A 52 -5.29 -6.05 -1.03
CA ALA A 52 -5.07 -7.47 -1.22
C ALA A 52 -4.32 -8.10 -0.04
N ALA A 53 -3.28 -7.43 0.47
CA ALA A 53 -2.55 -7.88 1.66
C ALA A 53 -3.39 -7.85 2.94
N TRP A 54 -4.41 -6.98 3.01
CA TRP A 54 -5.39 -6.93 4.10
C TRP A 54 -6.59 -7.87 3.89
N THR A 55 -6.78 -8.41 2.68
CA THR A 55 -7.84 -9.39 2.40
C THR A 55 -7.55 -10.76 3.02
N ASP A 56 -6.32 -11.00 3.49
CA ASP A 56 -5.99 -12.13 4.36
C ASP A 56 -6.46 -11.92 5.82
N LEU A 57 -6.92 -10.72 6.17
CA LEU A 57 -7.64 -10.43 7.42
C LEU A 57 -9.16 -10.61 7.25
N ARG A 58 -9.63 -11.51 6.38
CA ARG A 58 -11.02 -11.98 6.52
C ARG A 58 -11.17 -12.48 7.96
N PRO A 59 -12.03 -11.87 8.80
CA PRO A 59 -12.66 -12.70 9.81
C PRO A 59 -13.38 -13.79 9.03
N GLN A 60 -13.47 -15.01 9.55
CA GLN A 60 -14.52 -15.94 9.12
C GLN A 60 -15.87 -15.24 9.38
N ARG A 61 -16.30 -14.34 8.49
CA ARG A 61 -17.60 -13.69 8.59
C ARG A 61 -18.59 -14.70 8.07
N ALA A 62 -19.11 -15.45 9.04
CA ALA A 62 -20.48 -15.90 9.16
C ALA A 62 -21.19 -16.03 7.81
N ASP A 63 -21.03 -17.19 7.20
CA ASP A 63 -22.09 -17.73 6.36
C ASP A 63 -23.32 -17.91 7.25
N LEU A 64 -24.28 -17.00 7.13
CA LEU A 64 -25.61 -17.15 7.70
C LEU A 64 -26.58 -16.97 6.52
N PRO A 65 -27.14 -18.06 5.96
CA PRO A 65 -28.10 -17.97 4.88
C PRO A 65 -29.39 -17.30 5.37
N ARG A 66 -30.00 -16.52 4.47
CA ARG A 66 -31.30 -15.86 4.65
C ARG A 66 -32.43 -16.84 4.94
#